data_AF-A0A6N8G644-F1
#
_entry.id   AF-A0A6N8G644-F1
#
_cell.length_a   1.000
_cell.length_b   1.000
_cell.length_c   1.000
_cell.angle_alpha   90.00
_cell.angle_beta   90.00
_cell.angle_gamma   90.00
#
_symmetry.space_group_name_H-M   'P 1'
#
loop_
_entity.id
_entity.type
_entity.pdbx_description
1 polymer ?
#
loop_
_entity_poly.entity_id
_entity_poly.type
_entity_poly.pdbx_seq_one_letter_code
_entity_poly.pdbx_strand_id
1 'polypeptide(L)'
;MKRIAYPQLVFATQPIALHVGVSKRFVRKVIQQYNCQGEIGLSTPGKGGRHNCYLSLEQEKQLIEPFKEKARRGQVATAMQIKLADEQECSFLVHKTTIYRLLERHQWRKIIPRPTHPKKDSNAVDEFKKTSPN
;
A
#
# COMPACT_ATOMS: atom_id res chain seq x y z
N MET A 1 10.25 -8.02 36.59
CA MET A 1 10.45 -6.74 35.86
C MET A 1 10.59 -5.62 36.88
N LYS A 2 11.81 -5.16 37.15
CA LYS A 2 12.06 -4.07 38.10
C LYS A 2 11.57 -2.77 37.46
N ARG A 3 10.52 -2.15 38.00
CA ARG A 3 10.20 -0.74 37.73
C ARG A 3 11.37 0.07 38.27
N ILE A 4 12.26 0.53 37.39
CA ILE A 4 13.25 1.53 37.77
C ILE A 4 12.46 2.84 37.90
N ALA A 5 11.87 3.02 39.08
CA ALA A 5 11.45 4.35 39.50
C ALA A 5 12.75 5.15 39.62
N TYR A 6 12.95 6.13 38.73
CA TYR A 6 13.89 7.22 38.95
C TYR A 6 13.07 8.33 39.61
N PRO A 7 13.02 8.43 40.96
CA PRO A 7 12.21 9.46 41.60
C PRO A 7 12.86 10.84 41.54
N GLN A 8 14.08 10.98 40.99
CA GLN A 8 14.95 12.14 41.27
C GLN A 8 15.64 12.79 40.07
N LEU A 9 15.14 12.58 38.84
CA LEU A 9 15.37 13.55 37.76
C LEU A 9 14.05 14.25 37.44
N VAL A 10 13.59 15.02 38.43
CA VAL A 10 12.65 16.13 38.21
C VAL A 10 13.41 17.21 37.46
N PHE A 11 13.80 16.95 36.20
CA PHE A 11 14.10 18.06 35.32
C PHE A 11 12.84 18.91 35.27
N ALA A 12 12.99 20.19 35.59
CA ALA A 12 11.88 21.10 35.47
C ALA A 12 11.35 20.97 34.03
N THR A 13 10.11 20.48 33.89
CA THR A 13 9.49 20.28 32.57
C THR A 13 9.25 21.62 31.86
N GLN A 14 9.32 22.72 32.62
CA GLN A 14 9.17 24.10 32.17
C GLN A 14 10.33 24.57 31.27
N PRO A 15 11.62 24.53 31.67
CA PRO A 15 12.72 24.90 30.79
C PRO A 15 12.81 24.01 29.54
N ILE A 16 12.58 22.70 29.66
CA ILE A 16 12.58 21.79 28.50
C ILE A 16 11.50 22.21 27.49
N ALA A 17 10.29 22.49 27.98
CA ALA A 17 9.19 22.96 27.15
C ALA A 17 9.52 24.29 26.45
N LEU A 18 10.13 25.23 27.16
CA LEU A 18 10.53 26.54 26.61
C LEU A 18 11.62 26.42 25.54
N HIS A 19 12.67 25.61 25.79
CA HIS A 19 13.76 25.44 24.84
C HIS A 19 13.36 24.70 23.56
N VAL A 20 12.43 23.74 23.67
CA VAL A 20 11.97 22.91 22.54
C VAL A 20 10.73 23.49 21.84
N GLY A 21 10.10 24.52 22.42
CA GLY A 21 8.91 25.16 21.85
C GLY A 21 7.65 24.29 21.92
N VAL A 22 7.51 23.47 22.97
CA VAL A 22 6.37 22.54 23.14
C VAL A 22 5.66 22.78 24.47
N SER A 23 4.45 22.24 24.62
CA SER A 23 3.73 22.35 25.90
C SER A 23 4.34 21.48 26.99
N LYS A 24 4.27 21.92 28.25
CA LYS A 24 4.65 21.13 29.44
C LYS A 24 3.96 19.75 29.47
N ARG A 25 2.71 19.68 29.02
CA ARG A 25 1.93 18.44 28.93
C ARG A 25 2.53 17.46 27.93
N PHE A 26 3.01 17.96 26.78
CA PHE A 26 3.65 17.14 25.76
C PHE A 26 4.96 16.53 26.28
N VAL A 27 5.81 17.33 26.92
CA VAL A 27 7.06 16.85 27.55
C VAL A 27 6.77 15.72 28.55
N ARG A 28 5.78 15.91 29.44
CA ARG A 28 5.37 14.87 30.40
C ARG A 28 4.88 13.59 29.70
N LYS A 29 4.09 13.72 28.63
CA LYS A 29 3.58 12.59 27.85
C LYS A 29 4.72 11.80 27.19
N VAL A 30 5.66 12.49 26.57
CA VAL A 30 6.83 11.88 25.92
C VAL A 30 7.70 11.14 26.93
N ILE A 31 8.03 11.76 28.07
CA ILE A 31 8.80 11.12 29.16
C ILE A 31 8.06 9.88 29.68
N GLN A 32 6.76 10.00 29.94
CA GLN A 32 5.94 8.87 30.40
C GLN A 32 5.96 7.72 29.38
N GLN A 33 5.76 8.02 28.11
CA GLN A 33 5.70 7.04 27.02
C GLN A 33 7.04 6.31 26.87
N TYR A 34 8.15 7.05 26.94
CA TYR A 34 9.50 6.48 26.95
C TYR A 34 9.75 5.60 28.18
N ASN A 35 9.38 6.05 29.38
CA ASN A 35 9.58 5.26 30.60
C ASN A 35 8.75 3.95 30.62
N CYS A 36 7.59 3.95 29.97
CA CYS A 36 6.73 2.76 29.90
C CYS A 36 7.12 1.79 28.79
N GLN A 37 7.54 2.29 27.62
CA GLN A 37 7.67 1.50 26.38
C GLN A 37 9.06 1.56 25.75
N GLY A 38 10.00 2.30 26.37
CA GLY A 38 11.32 2.58 25.81
C GLY A 38 11.23 3.42 24.53
N GLU A 39 12.27 3.30 23.69
CA GLU A 39 12.37 3.97 22.39
C GLU A 39 11.22 3.61 21.45
N ILE A 40 10.74 2.38 21.50
CA ILE A 40 9.62 1.88 20.66
C ILE A 40 8.35 2.70 20.91
N GLY A 41 8.14 3.15 22.14
CA GLY A 41 6.99 3.99 22.49
C GLY A 41 6.96 5.33 21.77
N LEU A 42 8.12 5.89 21.42
CA LEU A 42 8.21 7.16 20.69
C LEU A 42 8.01 6.98 19.19
N SER A 43 8.21 5.77 18.68
CA SER A 43 7.89 5.40 17.31
C SER A 43 6.39 5.22 17.13
N THR A 44 5.64 6.32 17.11
CA THR A 44 4.22 6.26 16.74
C THR A 44 4.09 5.85 15.26
N PRO A 45 3.29 4.83 14.92
CA PRO A 45 2.87 4.65 13.54
C PRO A 45 2.16 5.96 13.16
N GLY A 46 2.66 6.64 12.13
CA GLY A 46 2.20 7.99 11.76
C GLY A 46 0.68 8.08 11.57
N LYS A 47 0.16 9.30 11.48
CA LYS A 47 -1.28 9.50 11.24
C LYS A 47 -1.64 9.07 9.81
N GLY A 48 -2.47 8.04 9.69
CA GLY A 48 -2.96 7.53 8.41
C GLY A 48 -2.87 6.01 8.31
N GLY A 49 -3.50 5.43 7.30
CA GLY A 49 -3.49 3.99 7.09
C GLY A 49 -4.82 3.43 6.63
N ARG A 50 -4.85 2.12 6.47
CA ARG A 50 -6.02 1.35 6.03
C ARG A 50 -6.93 1.08 7.23
N HIS A 51 -7.73 2.08 7.62
CA HIS A 51 -8.69 1.96 8.72
C HIS A 51 -10.07 1.48 8.26
N ASN A 52 -10.49 1.85 7.05
CA ASN A 52 -11.78 1.47 6.48
C ASN A 52 -11.56 0.51 5.31
N CYS A 53 -11.36 -0.77 5.62
CA CYS A 53 -11.25 -1.84 4.64
C CYS A 53 -12.36 -2.87 4.81
N TYR A 54 -12.93 -3.31 3.69
CA TYR A 54 -13.98 -4.33 3.66
C TYR A 54 -13.43 -5.74 3.91
N LEU A 55 -12.23 -6.01 3.40
CA LEU A 55 -11.53 -7.30 3.55
C LEU A 55 -10.17 -7.08 4.22
N SER A 56 -9.60 -8.10 4.83
CA SER A 56 -8.18 -8.10 5.26
C SER A 56 -7.25 -8.17 4.04
N LEU A 57 -5.95 -7.86 4.21
CA LEU A 57 -5.00 -7.97 3.09
C LEU A 57 -4.87 -9.41 2.58
N GLU A 58 -4.97 -10.39 3.48
CA GLU A 58 -4.90 -11.82 3.12
C GLU A 58 -6.14 -12.25 2.33
N GLN A 59 -7.34 -11.81 2.74
CA GLN A 59 -8.57 -12.07 1.99
C GLN A 59 -8.54 -11.44 0.59
N GLU A 60 -8.08 -10.18 0.46
CA GLU A 60 -7.93 -9.56 -0.87
C GLU A 60 -6.96 -10.37 -1.76
N LYS A 61 -5.86 -10.90 -1.21
CA LYS A 61 -4.94 -11.76 -1.98
C LYS A 61 -5.64 -13.04 -2.43
N GLN A 62 -6.36 -13.71 -1.53
CA GLN A 62 -7.10 -14.95 -1.83
C GLN A 62 -8.13 -14.74 -2.94
N LEU A 63 -8.83 -13.60 -2.94
CA LEU A 63 -9.76 -13.25 -4.00
C LEU A 63 -9.06 -13.08 -5.34
N ILE A 64 -7.89 -12.42 -5.37
CA ILE A 64 -7.19 -12.04 -6.62
C ILE A 64 -6.37 -13.19 -7.23
N GLU A 65 -5.79 -14.08 -6.42
CA GLU A 65 -4.93 -15.17 -6.90
C GLU A 65 -5.56 -16.03 -8.02
N PRO A 66 -6.83 -16.49 -7.91
CA PRO A 66 -7.50 -17.20 -8.99
C PRO A 66 -7.57 -16.40 -10.30
N PHE A 67 -7.73 -15.08 -10.21
CA PHE A 67 -7.73 -14.22 -11.39
C PHE A 67 -6.33 -14.09 -11.98
N LYS A 68 -5.27 -14.02 -11.17
CA LYS A 68 -3.88 -13.98 -11.68
C LYS A 68 -3.57 -15.23 -12.50
N GLU A 69 -3.96 -16.40 -12.00
CA GLU A 69 -3.74 -17.66 -12.71
C GLU A 69 -4.56 -17.76 -14.00
N LYS A 70 -5.78 -17.23 -14.02
CA LYS A 70 -6.57 -17.09 -15.26
C LYS A 70 -5.89 -16.15 -16.26
N ALA A 71 -5.42 -14.99 -15.80
CA ALA A 71 -4.72 -14.01 -16.63
C ALA A 71 -3.40 -14.55 -17.20
N ARG A 72 -2.64 -15.33 -16.41
CA ARG A 72 -1.43 -16.01 -16.87
C ARG A 72 -1.70 -16.99 -18.02
N ARG A 73 -2.86 -17.66 -17.99
CA ARG A 73 -3.34 -18.54 -19.07
C ARG A 73 -3.89 -17.79 -20.29
N GLY A 74 -3.81 -16.45 -20.30
CA GLY A 74 -4.33 -15.61 -21.38
C GLY A 74 -5.85 -15.40 -21.35
N GLN A 75 -6.53 -15.80 -20.27
CA GLN A 75 -7.96 -15.55 -20.12
C GLN A 75 -8.20 -14.10 -19.68
N VAL A 76 -9.20 -13.44 -20.27
CA VAL A 76 -9.55 -12.06 -19.96
C VAL A 76 -10.17 -11.98 -18.55
N ALA A 77 -9.36 -11.56 -17.58
CA ALA A 77 -9.82 -11.21 -16.24
C ALA A 77 -10.16 -9.72 -16.20
N THR A 78 -11.44 -9.39 -16.32
CA THR A 78 -11.93 -7.99 -16.33
C THR A 78 -12.16 -7.49 -14.91
N ALA A 79 -11.90 -6.21 -14.65
CA ALA A 79 -12.17 -5.57 -13.36
C ALA A 79 -13.62 -5.75 -12.86
N MET A 80 -14.58 -5.89 -13.79
CA MET A 80 -15.98 -6.20 -13.47
C MET A 80 -16.18 -7.61 -12.88
N GLN A 81 -15.43 -8.61 -13.34
CA GLN A 81 -15.52 -9.97 -12.78
C GLN A 81 -14.97 -10.00 -11.35
N ILE A 82 -13.87 -9.27 -11.12
CA ILE A 82 -13.27 -9.10 -9.80
C ILE A 82 -14.23 -8.35 -8.88
N LYS A 83 -14.91 -7.31 -9.39
CA LYS A 83 -15.96 -6.61 -8.65
C LYS A 83 -17.07 -7.56 -8.21
N LEU A 84 -17.59 -8.40 -9.09
CA LEU A 84 -18.66 -9.33 -8.75
C LEU A 84 -18.23 -10.35 -7.69
N ALA A 85 -17.00 -10.86 -7.78
CA ALA A 85 -16.44 -11.74 -6.75
C ALA A 85 -16.30 -11.03 -5.39
N ASP A 86 -15.85 -9.77 -5.39
CA ASP A 86 -15.71 -8.94 -4.19
C ASP A 86 -17.08 -8.66 -3.54
N GLU A 87 -18.10 -8.34 -4.35
CA GLU A 87 -19.48 -8.14 -3.87
C GLU A 87 -20.10 -9.44 -3.32
N GLN A 88 -19.75 -10.61 -3.86
CA GLN A 88 -20.19 -11.90 -3.33
C GLN A 88 -19.57 -12.22 -1.96
N GLU A 89 -18.27 -11.95 -1.80
CA GLU A 89 -17.58 -12.19 -0.53
C GLU A 89 -18.03 -11.18 0.55
N CYS A 90 -18.21 -9.92 0.16
CA CYS A 90 -18.63 -8.86 1.05
C CYS A 90 -20.13 -8.83 1.34
N SER A 91 -20.98 -9.44 0.49
CA SER A 91 -22.45 -9.39 0.55
C SER A 91 -23.05 -7.98 0.43
N PHE A 92 -22.33 -7.01 -0.14
CA PHE A 92 -22.84 -5.67 -0.44
C PHE A 92 -22.27 -5.13 -1.75
N LEU A 93 -22.92 -4.10 -2.29
CA LEU A 93 -22.51 -3.45 -3.52
C LEU A 93 -21.27 -2.58 -3.30
N VAL A 94 -20.26 -2.78 -4.14
CA VAL A 94 -18.96 -2.13 -4.05
C VAL A 94 -18.83 -1.12 -5.18
N HIS A 95 -18.38 0.10 -4.86
CA HIS A 95 -18.12 1.11 -5.88
C HIS A 95 -16.89 0.74 -6.74
N LYS A 96 -16.94 1.06 -8.04
CA LYS A 96 -15.86 0.74 -9.00
C LYS A 96 -14.47 1.23 -8.55
N THR A 97 -14.38 2.38 -7.87
CA THR A 97 -13.12 2.94 -7.39
C THR A 97 -12.46 2.08 -6.32
N THR A 98 -13.25 1.37 -5.51
CA THR A 98 -12.73 0.46 -4.49
C THR A 98 -11.97 -0.68 -5.13
N ILE A 99 -12.53 -1.26 -6.20
CA ILE A 99 -11.88 -2.31 -6.99
C ILE A 99 -10.62 -1.80 -7.66
N TYR A 100 -10.63 -0.61 -8.29
CA TYR A 100 -9.41 -0.06 -8.89
C TYR A 100 -8.30 0.18 -7.87
N ARG A 101 -8.63 0.70 -6.68
CA ARG A 101 -7.65 0.89 -5.58
C ARG A 101 -7.15 -0.44 -5.03
N LEU A 102 -7.98 -1.48 -5.01
CA LEU A 102 -7.59 -2.84 -4.61
C LEU A 102 -6.62 -3.42 -5.64
N LEU A 103 -6.95 -3.34 -6.92
CA LEU A 103 -6.09 -3.82 -8.02
C LEU A 103 -4.73 -3.12 -8.02
N GLU A 104 -4.69 -1.80 -7.84
CA GLU A 104 -3.46 -1.03 -7.74
C GLU A 104 -2.56 -1.50 -6.58
N ARG A 105 -3.14 -1.74 -5.40
CA ARG A 105 -2.42 -2.25 -4.22
C ARG A 105 -1.80 -3.63 -4.45
N HIS A 106 -2.47 -4.48 -5.21
CA HIS A 106 -2.00 -5.81 -5.58
C HIS A 106 -1.17 -5.84 -6.87
N GLN A 107 -0.73 -4.66 -7.33
CA GLN A 107 0.11 -4.49 -8.53
C GLN A 107 -0.51 -5.07 -9.80
N TRP A 108 -1.83 -5.09 -9.87
CA TRP A 108 -2.56 -5.58 -11.04
C TRP A 108 -2.48 -4.57 -12.17
N ARG A 109 -1.53 -4.77 -13.09
CA ARG A 109 -1.30 -3.90 -14.24
C ARG A 109 -1.76 -4.58 -15.53
N LYS A 110 -2.49 -3.83 -16.37
CA LYS A 110 -2.73 -4.22 -17.75
C LYS A 110 -1.40 -4.14 -18.52
N ILE A 111 -0.84 -5.28 -18.88
CA ILE A 111 0.35 -5.36 -19.72
C ILE A 111 -0.11 -5.11 -21.15
N ILE A 112 0.19 -3.92 -21.67
CA ILE A 112 -0.03 -3.59 -23.08
C ILE A 112 1.22 -4.07 -23.83
N PRO A 113 1.08 -4.89 -24.90
CA PRO A 113 2.23 -5.27 -25.71
C PRO A 113 2.88 -4.01 -26.27
N ARG A 114 4.22 -3.99 -26.29
CA ARG A 114 4.97 -2.85 -26.81
C ARG A 114 4.59 -2.65 -28.30
N PRO A 115 4.27 -1.42 -28.76
CA PRO A 115 3.85 -1.19 -30.14
C PRO A 115 4.93 -1.53 -31.19
N THR A 116 6.20 -1.52 -30.79
CA THR A 116 7.34 -1.85 -31.64
C THR A 116 8.27 -2.83 -30.94
N HIS A 117 8.77 -3.81 -31.69
CA HIS A 117 9.75 -4.77 -31.19
C HIS A 117 11.11 -4.09 -30.96
N PRO A 118 11.84 -4.36 -29.85
CA PRO A 118 13.14 -3.74 -29.58
C PRO A 118 14.21 -4.00 -30.63
N LYS A 119 14.13 -5.14 -31.33
CA LYS A 119 15.04 -5.52 -32.43
C LYS A 119 14.48 -5.16 -33.82
N LYS A 120 13.53 -4.24 -33.90
CA LYS A 120 12.98 -3.81 -35.19
C LYS A 120 14.04 -3.00 -35.92
N ASP A 121 14.59 -3.56 -36.99
CA ASP A 121 15.41 -2.83 -37.96
C ASP A 121 14.48 -2.11 -38.95
N SER A 122 14.57 -0.78 -39.02
CA SER A 122 13.75 0.03 -39.93
C SER A 122 14.07 -0.26 -41.39
N ASN A 123 15.34 -0.51 -41.71
CA ASN A 123 15.78 -0.71 -43.09
C ASN A 123 15.25 -2.03 -43.67
N ALA A 124 15.34 -3.12 -42.89
CA ALA A 124 14.80 -4.41 -43.29
C ALA A 124 13.26 -4.40 -43.46
N VAL A 125 12.54 -3.60 -42.66
CA VAL A 125 11.09 -3.44 -42.77
C VAL A 125 10.71 -2.67 -44.05
N ASP A 126 11.47 -1.65 -44.41
CA ASP A 126 11.21 -0.84 -45.59
C ASP A 126 11.61 -1.56 -46.88
N GLU A 127 12.65 -2.40 -46.86
CA GLU A 127 12.98 -3.33 -47.95
C GLU A 127 11.88 -4.38 -48.14
N PHE A 128 11.44 -5.02 -47.05
CA PHE A 128 10.35 -6.01 -47.11
C PHE A 128 9.08 -5.42 -47.74
N LYS A 129 8.67 -4.21 -47.33
CA LYS A 129 7.51 -3.50 -47.90
C LYS A 129 7.64 -3.18 -49.40
N LYS A 130 8.87 -3.02 -49.90
CA LYS A 130 9.13 -2.79 -51.32
C LYS A 130 9.11 -4.08 -52.13
N THR A 131 9.48 -5.20 -51.52
CA THR A 131 9.57 -6.52 -52.18
C THR A 131 8.33 -7.39 -52.05
N SER A 132 7.34 -7.01 -51.21
CA SER A 132 6.10 -7.77 -51.07
C SER A 132 5.23 -7.65 -52.33
N PRO A 133 4.87 -8.76 -53.00
CA PRO A 133 3.91 -8.71 -54.10
C PRO A 133 2.52 -8.34 -53.57
N ASN A 134 1.80 -7.55 -54.36
CA ASN A 134 0.40 -7.17 -54.10
C ASN A 134 -0.52 -8.40 -54.13
#